data_AF-A0AAV4RFU7-F1
#
_entry.id   AF-A0AAV4RFU7-F1
#
_cell.length_a   1.000
_cell.length_b   1.000
_cell.length_c   1.000
_cell.angle_alpha   90.00
_cell.angle_beta   90.00
_cell.angle_gamma   90.00
#
_symmetry.space_group_name_H-M   'P 1'
#
loop_
_entity.id
_entity.type
_entity.pdbx_description
1 polymer ?
#
loop_
_entity_poly.entity_id
_entity_poly.type
_entity_poly.pdbx_seq_one_letter_code
_entity_poly.pdbx_strand_id
1 'polypeptide(L)'
;MLYFKNTIIGLNISCGDAKNAECHHLGPGTAKCICSPGYFGYKCLNNGGFPVDIFTCSVIFPTIVLSVALWFIQGRDAYRKQS
;
A
#
# COMPACT_ATOMS: atom_id res chain seq x y z
N MET A 1 -25.19 24.35 -11.95
CA MET A 1 -24.83 22.95 -11.68
C MET A 1 -24.06 22.91 -10.38
N LEU A 2 -24.62 22.32 -9.32
CA LEU A 2 -23.99 22.27 -8.00
C LEU A 2 -23.00 21.10 -7.96
N TYR A 3 -21.71 21.38 -8.14
CA TYR A 3 -20.65 20.43 -7.79
C TYR A 3 -20.16 20.75 -6.38
N PHE A 4 -20.29 19.80 -5.47
CA PHE A 4 -19.55 19.83 -4.21
C PHE A 4 -18.20 19.16 -4.49
N LYS A 5 -17.09 19.71 -3.99
CA LYS A 5 -15.73 19.25 -4.28
C LYS A 5 -15.53 17.72 -4.08
N ASN A 6 -16.31 17.12 -3.19
CA ASN A 6 -16.31 15.69 -2.85
C ASN A 6 -17.57 14.91 -3.28
N THR A 7 -18.55 15.53 -3.96
CA THR A 7 -19.81 14.86 -4.31
C THR A 7 -20.25 15.23 -5.73
N ILE A 8 -20.47 14.21 -6.54
CA ILE A 8 -21.00 14.33 -7.91
C ILE A 8 -22.45 13.92 -7.89
N ILE A 9 -23.33 14.91 -7.90
CA ILE A 9 -24.79 14.70 -7.84
C ILE A 9 -25.27 13.91 -9.06
N GLY A 10 -24.68 14.13 -10.24
CA GLY A 10 -25.09 13.46 -11.49
C GLY A 10 -24.78 11.97 -11.57
N LEU A 11 -23.92 11.44 -10.70
CA LEU A 11 -23.54 10.01 -10.65
C LEU A 11 -23.80 9.37 -9.27
N ASN A 12 -24.38 10.12 -8.32
CA ASN A 12 -24.54 9.69 -6.92
C ASN A 12 -23.22 9.17 -6.29
N ILE A 13 -22.09 9.82 -6.59
CA ILE A 13 -20.77 9.46 -6.08
C ILE A 13 -20.36 10.44 -4.97
N SER A 14 -19.93 9.91 -3.82
CA SER A 14 -19.46 10.71 -2.68
C SER A 14 -18.08 10.24 -2.22
N CYS A 15 -17.08 11.09 -2.43
CA CYS A 15 -15.68 10.90 -2.11
C CYS A 15 -15.37 11.47 -0.71
N GLY A 16 -15.88 10.84 0.34
CA GLY A 16 -15.40 11.07 1.71
C GLY A 16 -15.35 12.54 2.13
N ASP A 17 -14.24 12.93 2.77
CA ASP A 17 -14.04 14.29 3.30
C ASP A 17 -13.58 15.28 2.21
N ALA A 18 -14.25 16.44 2.11
CA ALA A 18 -13.97 17.46 1.10
C ALA A 18 -12.60 18.15 1.22
N LYS A 19 -11.93 17.97 2.36
CA LYS A 19 -10.57 18.48 2.57
C LYS A 19 -9.51 17.59 1.93
N ASN A 20 -9.79 16.29 1.79
CA ASN A 20 -8.78 15.28 1.50
C ASN A 20 -9.02 14.59 0.14
N ALA A 21 -10.20 14.79 -0.44
CA ALA A 21 -10.63 14.15 -1.67
C ALA A 21 -11.32 15.14 -2.61
N GLU A 22 -11.01 15.05 -3.89
CA GLU A 22 -11.59 15.86 -4.95
C GLU A 22 -12.15 14.98 -6.07
N CYS A 23 -13.37 15.25 -6.50
CA CYS A 23 -14.06 14.49 -7.54
C CYS A 23 -13.64 14.98 -8.94
N HIS A 24 -13.12 14.08 -9.78
CA HIS A 24 -12.76 14.40 -11.16
C HIS A 24 -13.58 13.55 -12.15
N HIS A 25 -14.17 14.20 -13.14
CA HIS A 25 -14.88 13.54 -14.24
C HIS A 25 -13.88 12.98 -15.24
N LEU A 26 -13.99 11.68 -15.54
CA LEU A 26 -13.19 11.02 -16.57
C LEU A 26 -13.98 10.77 -17.86
N GLY A 27 -15.29 10.96 -17.85
CA GLY A 27 -16.14 10.81 -19.02
C GLY A 27 -17.64 10.77 -18.67
N PRO A 28 -18.51 10.51 -19.66
CA PRO A 28 -19.92 10.28 -19.43
C PRO A 28 -20.12 9.05 -18.54
N GLY A 29 -20.80 9.22 -17.41
CA GLY A 29 -21.09 8.12 -16.48
C GLY A 29 -19.89 7.59 -15.69
N THR A 30 -18.70 8.20 -15.79
CA THR A 30 -17.52 7.81 -15.01
C THR A 30 -16.87 8.98 -14.31
N ALA A 31 -16.67 8.82 -13.00
CA ALA A 31 -15.95 9.76 -12.18
C ALA A 31 -15.07 9.05 -11.16
N LYS A 32 -13.93 9.65 -10.84
CA LYS A 32 -12.98 9.13 -9.86
C LYS A 32 -12.73 10.15 -8.75
N CYS A 33 -12.49 9.66 -7.55
CA CYS A 33 -11.97 10.47 -6.45
C CYS A 33 -10.45 10.58 -6.60
N ILE A 34 -9.90 11.79 -6.59
CA ILE A 34 -8.47 12.05 -6.47
C ILE A 34 -8.20 12.41 -5.01
N CYS A 35 -7.34 11.65 -4.35
CA CYS A 35 -6.97 11.87 -2.96
C CYS A 35 -5.73 12.78 -2.87
N SER A 36 -5.64 13.56 -1.78
CA SER A 36 -4.43 14.32 -1.42
C SER A 36 -3.24 13.37 -1.16
N PRO A 37 -1.98 13.77 -1.40
CA PRO A 37 -0.81 12.93 -1.14
C PRO A 37 -0.82 12.37 0.30
N GLY A 38 -0.69 11.04 0.41
CA GLY A 38 -0.73 10.30 1.69
C GLY A 38 -2.06 9.64 2.03
N TYR A 39 -3.10 9.87 1.23
CA TYR A 39 -4.42 9.26 1.35
C TYR A 39 -4.65 8.26 0.21
N PHE A 40 -5.08 7.04 0.54
CA PHE A 40 -5.25 5.93 -0.39
C PHE A 40 -6.57 5.19 -0.13
N GLY A 41 -7.02 4.36 -1.09
CA GLY A 41 -8.20 3.50 -0.94
C GLY A 41 -9.52 4.09 -1.47
N TYR A 42 -10.57 3.26 -1.46
CA TYR A 42 -11.91 3.67 -1.87
C TYR A 42 -12.40 4.75 -0.90
N LYS A 43 -12.71 5.95 -1.42
CA LYS A 43 -13.19 7.12 -0.65
C LYS A 43 -12.12 7.92 0.12
N CYS A 44 -10.82 7.70 -0.15
CA CYS A 44 -9.72 8.45 0.49
C CYS A 44 -9.77 8.44 2.03
N LEU A 45 -10.28 7.35 2.62
CA LEU A 45 -10.47 7.22 4.06
C LEU A 45 -9.22 6.63 4.75
N ASN A 46 -8.33 6.00 3.98
CA ASN A 46 -7.14 5.36 4.51
C ASN A 46 -5.96 6.35 4.43
N ASN A 47 -5.46 6.76 5.59
CA ASN A 47 -4.45 7.80 5.72
C ASN A 47 -3.22 7.15 6.35
N GLY A 48 -2.06 7.31 5.71
CA GLY A 48 -0.84 6.60 6.09
C GLY A 48 -0.46 5.58 5.04
N GLY A 49 0.74 5.75 4.48
CA GLY A 49 1.32 4.75 3.59
C GLY A 49 1.51 3.44 4.34
N PHE A 50 1.48 2.33 3.62
CA PHE A 50 1.91 1.05 4.16
C PHE A 50 3.35 1.21 4.68
N PRO A 51 3.66 0.90 5.96
CA PRO A 51 4.96 1.18 6.56
C PRO A 51 6.01 0.21 6.02
N VAL A 52 6.46 0.46 4.78
CA VAL A 52 7.38 -0.37 4.01
C VAL A 52 8.66 -0.69 4.78
N ASP A 53 9.15 0.25 5.59
CA ASP A 53 10.36 0.07 6.39
C ASP A 53 10.19 -1.02 7.46
N ILE A 54 9.02 -1.06 8.12
CA ILE A 54 8.75 -2.05 9.17
C ILE A 54 8.59 -3.44 8.55
N PHE A 55 7.86 -3.51 7.43
CA PHE A 55 7.66 -4.77 6.71
C PHE A 55 8.97 -5.32 6.14
N THR A 56 9.79 -4.48 5.52
CA THR A 56 11.08 -4.90 4.96
C THR A 56 12.04 -5.36 6.05
N CYS A 57 12.17 -4.62 7.16
CA CYS A 57 12.98 -5.06 8.30
C CYS A 57 12.53 -6.41 8.87
N SER A 58 11.21 -6.59 9.04
CA SER A 58 10.62 -7.84 9.55
C SER A 58 10.87 -9.04 8.64
N VAL A 59 10.98 -8.83 7.32
CA VAL A 59 11.28 -9.90 6.36
C VAL A 59 12.79 -10.15 6.25
N ILE A 60 13.59 -9.09 6.17
CA ILE A 60 15.05 -9.19 5.98
C ILE A 60 15.72 -9.86 7.19
N PHE A 61 15.30 -9.50 8.40
CA PHE A 61 15.91 -10.03 9.63
C PHE A 61 15.87 -11.58 9.72
N PRO A 62 14.70 -12.26 9.63
CA PRO A 62 14.66 -13.71 9.66
C PRO A 62 15.36 -14.32 8.44
N THR A 63 15.35 -13.69 7.26
CA THR A 63 16.08 -14.19 6.10
C THR A 63 17.58 -14.22 6.35
N ILE A 64 18.17 -13.13 6.87
CA ILE A 64 19.60 -13.08 7.22
C ILE A 64 19.93 -14.12 8.29
N VAL A 65 19.11 -14.19 9.35
CA VAL A 65 19.31 -15.16 10.44
C VAL A 65 19.28 -16.59 9.91
N LEU A 66 18.32 -16.93 9.04
CA LEU A 66 18.23 -18.24 8.41
C LEU A 66 19.39 -18.51 7.47
N SER A 67 19.80 -17.56 6.63
CA SER A 67 20.95 -17.71 5.74
C SER A 67 22.25 -17.96 6.53
N VAL A 68 22.46 -17.23 7.63
CA VAL A 68 23.63 -17.41 8.51
C VAL A 68 23.56 -18.74 9.25
N ALA A 69 22.40 -19.09 9.84
CA ALA A 69 22.20 -20.38 10.50
C ALA A 69 22.43 -21.55 9.53
N LEU A 70 21.87 -21.46 8.32
CA LEU A 70 22.09 -22.41 7.25
C LEU A 70 23.55 -22.45 6.82
N TRP A 71 24.26 -21.32 6.76
CA TRP A 71 25.70 -21.32 6.45
C TRP A 71 26.52 -22.04 7.51
N PHE A 72 26.18 -21.92 8.80
CA PHE A 72 26.88 -22.65 9.86
C PHE A 72 26.54 -24.14 9.86
N ILE A 73 25.28 -24.49 9.58
CA ILE A 73 24.83 -25.89 9.51
C ILE A 73 25.36 -26.56 8.24
N GLN A 74 25.17 -25.94 7.06
CA GLN A 74 25.72 -26.39 5.78
C GLN A 74 27.22 -26.22 5.71
N GLY A 75 27.87 -25.33 6.46
CA GLY A 75 29.33 -25.28 6.56
C GLY A 75 29.86 -26.45 7.37
N ARG A 76 29.12 -26.90 8.37
CA ARG A 76 29.40 -28.13 9.14
C ARG A 76 29.05 -29.39 8.35
N ASP A 77 28.02 -29.34 7.50
CA ASP A 77 27.62 -30.41 6.59
C ASP A 77 28.23 -30.32 5.18
N ALA A 78 28.92 -29.26 4.77
CA ALA A 78 29.76 -29.25 3.57
C ALA A 78 31.05 -30.03 3.84
N TYR A 79 31.42 -30.17 5.12
CA TYR A 79 32.35 -31.18 5.60
C TYR A 79 31.70 -32.58 5.81
N ARG A 80 30.37 -32.74 5.74
CA ARG A 80 29.66 -34.02 6.03
C ARG A 80 28.79 -34.59 4.89
N LYS A 81 28.47 -33.81 3.86
CA LYS A 81 27.85 -34.24 2.58
C LYS A 81 28.91 -34.53 1.51
N GLN A 82 30.19 -34.47 1.88
CA GLN A 82 31.32 -35.00 1.12
C GLN A 82 32.06 -36.10 1.92
N SER A 83 31.30 -36.94 2.64
CA SER A 83 31.75 -38.25 3.13
C SER A 83 30.67 -39.30 2.91
#